data_AF-A0A964PFG7-F1
#
_entry.id   AF-A0A964PFG7-F1
#
_cell.length_a   1.000
_cell.length_b   1.000
_cell.length_c   1.000
_cell.angle_alpha   90.00
_cell.angle_beta   90.00
_cell.angle_gamma   90.00
#
_symmetry.space_group_name_H-M   'P 1'
#
loop_
_entity.id
_entity.type
_entity.pdbx_description
1 polymer ?
#
loop_
_entity_poly.entity_id
_entity_poly.type
_entity_poly.pdbx_seq_one_letter_code
_entity_poly.pdbx_strand_id
1 'polypeptide(L)'
;MKSLTNHLTADDVDAFHTESLRSEMRIHLETCEDCRRLVVLDREVLSMMNRLPSYGPQTGFVDRIMARVEIAVPAPVPVLSFPKLTTRRVAALAALAAGMIISVGWSAANRAVLDGWLDGAESALWSAGATLWQQALAVMTATSWLESLRQLSGAPVRLAAVAIVVIGSYAGGVVALRRLVTPAAGPEANALL
;
A
#
# COMPACT_ATOMS: atom_id res chain seq x y z
N MET A 1 21.66 1.98 23.39
CA MET A 1 22.30 0.97 22.53
C MET A 1 21.20 0.05 22.03
N LYS A 2 20.79 0.22 20.76
CA LYS A 2 19.63 -0.45 20.15
C LYS A 2 20.11 -1.76 19.52
N SER A 3 19.38 -2.85 19.80
CA SER A 3 19.75 -4.25 19.56
C SER A 3 20.45 -4.53 18.22
N LEU A 4 21.60 -5.23 18.29
CA LEU A 4 22.45 -5.75 17.19
C LEU A 4 21.85 -6.98 16.48
N THR A 5 20.52 -7.12 16.45
CA THR A 5 19.81 -8.25 15.84
C THR A 5 18.98 -7.87 14.62
N ASN A 6 19.13 -6.65 14.10
CA ASN A 6 18.43 -6.23 12.90
C ASN A 6 19.39 -6.34 11.71
N HIS A 7 19.20 -7.36 10.88
CA HIS A 7 19.90 -7.50 9.61
C HIS A 7 19.50 -6.38 8.63
N LEU A 8 20.30 -6.19 7.58
CA LEU A 8 19.95 -5.25 6.50
C LEU A 8 18.61 -5.64 5.86
N THR A 9 17.78 -4.62 5.61
CA THR A 9 16.57 -4.77 4.79
C THR A 9 16.92 -4.70 3.30
N ALA A 10 15.98 -5.06 2.43
CA ALA A 10 16.17 -4.93 0.98
C ALA A 10 16.53 -3.49 0.56
N ASP A 11 15.85 -2.50 1.13
CA ASP A 11 16.11 -1.08 0.87
C ASP A 11 17.54 -0.68 1.29
N ASP A 12 18.07 -1.26 2.36
CA ASP A 12 19.45 -1.01 2.80
C ASP A 12 20.48 -1.62 1.84
N VAL A 13 20.18 -2.76 1.23
CA VAL A 13 21.03 -3.38 0.19
C VAL A 13 21.02 -2.52 -1.07
N ASP A 14 19.86 -2.02 -1.51
CA ASP A 14 19.76 -1.08 -2.63
C ASP A 14 20.51 0.24 -2.35
N ALA A 15 20.40 0.76 -1.12
CA ALA A 15 21.13 1.94 -0.67
C ALA A 15 22.66 1.71 -0.70
N PHE A 16 23.11 0.50 -0.44
CA PHE A 16 24.53 0.12 -0.56
C PHE A 16 25.01 0.19 -2.02
N HIS A 17 24.21 -0.27 -2.99
CA HIS A 17 24.56 -0.21 -4.41
C HIS A 17 24.60 1.22 -4.98
N THR A 18 23.87 2.14 -4.37
CA THR A 18 23.82 3.56 -4.76
C THR A 18 24.76 4.46 -3.94
N GLU A 19 25.68 3.88 -3.16
CA GLU A 19 26.63 4.59 -2.27
C GLU A 19 25.94 5.44 -1.18
N SER A 20 24.63 5.28 -0.98
CA SER A 20 23.80 6.09 -0.08
C SER A 20 23.64 5.47 1.32
N LEU A 21 24.30 4.33 1.57
CA LEU A 21 24.20 3.63 2.86
C LEU A 21 24.84 4.42 4.01
N ARG A 22 24.13 4.46 5.15
CA ARG A 22 24.59 5.06 6.41
C ARG A 22 25.86 4.38 6.94
N SER A 23 26.71 5.14 7.62
CA SER A 23 28.00 4.66 8.13
C SER A 23 27.87 3.53 9.13
N GLU A 24 26.85 3.54 9.99
CA GLU A 24 26.63 2.49 10.99
C GLU A 24 26.32 1.14 10.33
N MET A 25 25.60 1.15 9.21
CA MET A 25 25.26 -0.07 8.47
C MET A 25 26.45 -0.62 7.67
N ARG A 26 27.39 0.23 7.23
CA ARG A 26 28.67 -0.23 6.65
C ARG A 26 29.49 -1.02 7.67
N ILE A 27 29.56 -0.53 8.91
CA ILE A 27 30.24 -1.25 10.01
C ILE A 27 29.55 -2.59 10.30
N HIS A 28 28.22 -2.66 10.18
CA HIS A 28 27.49 -3.92 10.31
C HIS A 28 27.87 -4.93 9.20
N LEU A 29 28.05 -4.50 7.95
CA LEU A 29 28.49 -5.38 6.86
C LEU A 29 29.90 -5.96 7.07
N GLU A 30 30.77 -5.24 7.76
CA GLU A 30 32.10 -5.69 8.14
C GLU A 30 32.08 -6.75 9.26
N THR A 31 31.00 -6.82 10.02
CA THR A 31 30.88 -7.70 11.21
C THR A 31 29.88 -8.85 11.03
N CYS A 32 28.86 -8.71 10.18
CA CYS A 32 27.84 -9.73 9.93
C CYS A 32 28.09 -10.49 8.62
N GLU A 33 28.38 -11.80 8.71
CA GLU A 33 28.63 -12.65 7.54
C GLU A 33 27.38 -12.81 6.66
N ASP A 34 26.20 -12.96 7.26
CA ASP A 34 24.96 -13.18 6.51
C ASP A 34 24.60 -11.97 5.64
N CYS A 35 24.72 -10.76 6.19
CA CYS A 35 24.49 -9.53 5.42
C CYS A 35 25.54 -9.35 4.31
N ARG A 36 26.80 -9.76 4.55
CA ARG A 36 27.84 -9.75 3.52
C ARG A 36 27.51 -10.73 2.38
N ARG A 37 27.05 -11.94 2.71
CA ARG A 37 26.65 -12.94 1.72
C ARG A 37 25.48 -12.44 0.87
N LEU A 38 24.49 -11.79 1.50
CA LEU A 38 23.36 -11.19 0.82
C LEU A 38 23.80 -10.14 -0.21
N VAL A 39 24.67 -9.21 0.18
CA VAL A 39 25.21 -8.18 -0.72
C VAL A 39 26.02 -8.78 -1.88
N VAL A 40 26.78 -9.85 -1.63
CA VAL A 40 27.54 -10.53 -2.70
C VAL A 40 26.59 -11.16 -3.73
N LEU A 41 25.53 -11.84 -3.27
CA LEU A 41 24.52 -12.42 -4.15
C LEU A 41 23.81 -11.33 -4.97
N ASP A 42 23.46 -10.21 -4.35
CA ASP A 42 22.80 -9.11 -5.06
C ASP A 42 23.71 -8.49 -6.13
N ARG A 43 25.00 -8.29 -5.83
CA ARG A 43 25.99 -7.87 -6.84
C ARG A 43 26.07 -8.84 -8.02
N GLU A 44 25.97 -10.13 -7.76
CA GLU A 44 25.99 -11.14 -8.82
C GLU A 44 24.77 -10.98 -9.73
N VAL A 45 23.57 -10.85 -9.15
CA VAL A 45 22.33 -10.61 -9.89
C VAL A 45 22.41 -9.32 -10.73
N LEU A 46 22.85 -8.21 -10.14
CA LEU A 46 23.04 -6.95 -10.86
C LEU A 46 24.05 -7.09 -12.00
N SER A 47 25.12 -7.88 -11.81
CA SER A 47 26.08 -8.17 -12.87
C SER A 47 25.47 -8.98 -14.02
N MET A 48 24.57 -9.92 -13.73
CA MET A 48 23.84 -10.67 -14.74
C MET A 48 22.86 -9.76 -15.50
N MET A 49 22.14 -8.90 -14.79
CA MET A 49 21.22 -7.94 -15.40
C MET A 49 21.95 -6.95 -16.31
N ASN A 50 23.12 -6.46 -15.90
CA ASN A 50 23.94 -5.56 -16.72
C ASN A 50 24.50 -6.21 -17.99
N ARG A 51 24.51 -7.55 -18.07
CA ARG A 51 24.91 -8.29 -19.29
C ARG A 51 23.76 -8.50 -20.27
N LEU A 52 22.52 -8.21 -19.86
CA LEU A 52 21.38 -8.31 -20.77
C LEU A 52 21.49 -7.24 -21.88
N PRO A 53 21.14 -7.58 -23.13
CA PRO A 53 21.13 -6.60 -24.20
C PRO A 53 20.17 -5.46 -23.86
N SER A 54 20.66 -4.22 -23.95
CA SER A 54 19.82 -3.04 -23.80
C SER A 54 19.00 -2.84 -25.07
N TYR A 55 17.68 -2.95 -24.95
CA TYR A 55 16.76 -2.60 -26.03
C TYR A 55 16.36 -1.15 -25.88
N GLY A 56 17.11 -0.27 -26.55
CA GLY A 56 16.75 1.14 -26.68
C GLY A 56 15.57 1.32 -27.66
N PRO A 57 14.68 2.30 -27.42
CA PRO A 57 13.64 2.62 -28.37
C PRO A 57 14.23 3.09 -29.71
N GLN A 58 13.57 2.75 -30.82
CA GLN A 58 13.97 3.23 -32.15
C GLN A 58 13.84 4.76 -32.25
N THR A 59 14.62 5.36 -33.15
CA THR A 59 14.48 6.79 -33.50
C THR A 59 13.02 7.14 -33.83
N GLY A 60 12.53 8.24 -33.26
CA GLY A 60 11.13 8.69 -33.41
C GLY A 60 10.10 7.97 -32.52
N PHE A 61 10.52 7.10 -31.59
CA PHE A 61 9.61 6.49 -30.61
C PHE A 61 8.94 7.52 -29.72
N VAL A 62 9.71 8.51 -29.24
CA VAL A 62 9.20 9.60 -28.41
C VAL A 62 8.13 10.39 -29.17
N ASP A 63 8.38 10.76 -30.43
CA ASP A 63 7.42 11.50 -31.25
C ASP A 63 6.12 10.71 -31.46
N ARG A 64 6.21 9.40 -31.68
CA ARG A 64 5.03 8.53 -31.82
C ARG A 64 4.22 8.41 -30.53
N ILE A 65 4.87 8.39 -29.37
CA ILE A 65 4.19 8.40 -28.08
C ILE A 65 3.53 9.77 -27.86
N MET A 66 4.28 10.85 -28.01
CA MET A 66 3.78 12.20 -27.77
C MET A 66 2.64 12.58 -28.71
N ALA A 67 2.62 12.05 -29.94
CA ALA A 67 1.49 12.22 -30.85
C ALA A 67 0.18 11.53 -30.40
N ARG A 68 0.27 10.58 -29.45
CA ARG A 68 -0.88 9.81 -28.91
C ARG A 68 -1.23 10.19 -27.48
N VAL A 69 -0.35 10.90 -26.78
CA VAL A 69 -0.64 11.41 -25.45
C VAL A 69 -1.54 12.63 -25.61
N GLU A 70 -2.81 12.45 -25.27
CA GLU A 70 -3.72 13.59 -25.07
C GLU A 70 -3.26 14.34 -23.82
N ILE A 71 -2.51 15.42 -24.03
CA ILE A 71 -2.20 16.35 -22.97
C ILE A 71 -3.48 17.15 -22.73
N ALA A 72 -4.23 16.76 -21.69
CA ALA A 72 -5.34 17.56 -21.21
C ALA A 72 -4.80 18.99 -20.99
N VAL A 73 -5.39 19.96 -21.69
CA VAL A 73 -5.06 21.38 -21.50
C VAL A 73 -5.17 21.64 -20.00
N PRO A 74 -4.12 22.19 -19.35
CA PRO A 74 -4.17 22.45 -17.93
C PRO A 74 -5.42 23.29 -17.67
N ALA A 75 -6.37 22.69 -16.93
CA ALA A 75 -7.57 23.38 -16.55
C ALA A 75 -7.14 24.69 -15.87
N PRO A 76 -7.79 25.84 -16.18
CA PRO A 76 -7.46 27.09 -15.50
C PRO A 76 -7.55 26.83 -14.00
N VAL A 77 -6.39 26.80 -13.34
CA VAL A 77 -6.31 26.59 -11.91
C VAL A 77 -7.07 27.75 -11.29
N PRO A 78 -8.14 27.50 -10.52
CA PRO A 78 -8.81 28.58 -9.82
C PRO A 78 -7.76 29.19 -8.91
N VAL A 79 -7.36 30.43 -9.22
CA VAL A 79 -6.50 31.19 -8.34
C VAL A 79 -7.28 31.33 -7.05
N LEU A 80 -6.89 30.56 -6.03
CA LEU A 80 -7.51 30.58 -4.72
C LEU A 80 -7.30 31.98 -4.16
N SER A 81 -8.30 32.84 -4.37
CA SER A 81 -8.31 34.18 -3.81
C SER A 81 -8.62 34.03 -2.33
N PHE A 82 -7.57 34.10 -1.50
CA PHE A 82 -7.74 34.01 -0.06
C PHE A 82 -8.54 35.24 0.40
N PRO A 83 -9.72 35.04 0.99
CA PRO A 83 -10.52 36.16 1.48
C PRO A 83 -9.71 36.92 2.53
N LYS A 84 -9.70 38.25 2.44
CA LYS A 84 -9.04 39.10 3.44
C LYS A 84 -9.51 38.69 4.84
N LEU A 85 -8.58 38.24 5.68
CA LEU A 85 -8.90 37.82 7.04
C LEU A 85 -9.38 39.03 7.83
N THR A 86 -10.66 39.04 8.20
CA THR A 86 -11.20 40.00 9.15
C THR A 86 -10.74 39.61 10.55
N THR A 87 -10.60 40.59 11.46
CA THR A 87 -10.21 40.36 12.86
C THR A 87 -11.07 39.31 13.57
N ARG A 88 -12.36 39.19 13.21
CA ARG A 88 -13.25 38.13 13.73
C ARG A 88 -12.86 36.72 13.25
N ARG A 89 -12.41 36.57 12.00
CA ARG A 89 -11.94 35.27 11.47
C ARG A 89 -10.57 34.87 12.03
N VAL A 90 -9.70 35.85 12.29
CA VAL A 90 -8.43 35.62 12.98
C VAL A 90 -8.68 35.09 14.40
N ALA A 91 -9.63 35.69 15.14
CA ALA A 91 -9.99 35.21 16.47
C ALA A 91 -10.56 33.78 16.46
N ALA A 92 -11.41 33.45 15.48
CA ALA A 92 -11.94 32.10 15.33
C ALA A 92 -10.85 31.06 15.01
N LEU A 93 -9.91 31.40 14.10
CA LEU A 93 -8.78 30.54 13.79
C LEU A 93 -7.82 30.39 14.98
N ALA A 94 -7.59 31.46 15.74
CA ALA A 94 -6.77 31.42 16.94
C ALA A 94 -7.41 30.52 18.02
N ALA A 95 -8.73 30.56 18.18
CA ALA A 95 -9.44 29.67 19.10
C ALA A 95 -9.34 28.19 18.67
N LEU A 96 -9.46 27.90 17.37
CA LEU A 96 -9.26 26.54 16.84
C LEU A 96 -7.82 26.06 17.02
N ALA A 97 -6.84 26.91 16.74
CA ALA A 97 -5.42 26.59 16.91
C ALA A 97 -5.09 26.34 18.39
N ALA A 98 -5.62 27.16 19.30
CA ALA A 98 -5.47 26.95 20.74
C ALA A 98 -6.10 25.62 21.17
N GLY A 99 -7.28 25.28 20.65
CA GLY A 99 -7.93 23.99 20.90
C GLY A 99 -7.08 22.79 20.44
N MET A 100 -6.48 22.87 19.24
CA MET A 100 -5.58 21.81 18.77
C MET A 100 -4.33 21.66 19.63
N ILE A 101 -3.70 22.77 20.04
CA ILE A 101 -2.51 22.73 20.89
C ILE A 101 -2.83 22.09 22.25
N ILE A 102 -3.97 22.43 22.84
CA ILE A 102 -4.44 21.82 24.09
C ILE A 102 -4.69 20.32 23.90
N SER A 103 -5.31 19.91 22.79
CA SER A 103 -5.56 18.49 22.48
C SER A 103 -4.27 17.70 22.30
N VAL A 104 -3.27 18.25 21.60
CA VAL A 104 -1.95 17.63 21.44
C VAL A 104 -1.22 17.54 22.78
N GLY A 105 -1.27 18.61 23.58
CA GLY A 105 -0.68 18.61 24.93
C GLY A 105 -1.30 17.57 25.85
N TRP A 106 -2.63 17.46 25.84
CA TRP A 106 -3.34 16.43 26.60
C TRP A 106 -3.00 15.02 26.12
N SER A 107 -2.96 14.80 24.81
CA SER A 107 -2.61 13.49 24.22
C SER A 107 -1.18 13.08 24.54
N ALA A 108 -0.24 14.03 24.53
CA ALA A 108 1.13 13.79 24.94
C ALA A 108 1.27 13.45 26.43
N ALA A 109 0.48 14.11 27.29
CA ALA A 109 0.46 13.84 28.73
C ALA A 109 -0.25 12.53 29.10
N ASN A 110 -1.19 12.05 28.26
CA ASN A 110 -2.00 10.86 28.50
C ASN A 110 -1.65 9.69 27.58
N ARG A 111 -0.38 9.59 27.12
CA ARG A 111 0.07 8.50 26.24
C ARG A 111 -0.27 7.11 26.80
N ALA A 112 -0.05 6.87 28.09
CA ALA A 112 -0.36 5.58 28.71
C ALA A 112 -1.86 5.20 28.63
N VAL A 113 -2.76 6.18 28.66
CA VAL A 113 -4.20 5.96 28.51
C VAL A 113 -4.55 5.66 27.06
N LEU A 114 -3.92 6.36 26.11
CA LEU A 114 -4.09 6.13 24.67
C LEU A 114 -3.56 4.75 24.25
N ASP A 115 -2.36 4.39 24.72
CA ASP A 115 -1.74 3.09 24.45
C ASP A 115 -2.60 1.96 25.02
N GLY A 116 -3.07 2.09 26.27
CA GLY A 116 -3.98 1.10 26.87
C GLY A 116 -5.34 1.00 26.15
N TRP A 117 -5.85 2.09 25.59
CA TRP A 117 -7.08 2.08 24.79
C TRP A 117 -6.86 1.41 23.43
N LEU A 118 -5.73 1.69 22.76
CA LEU A 118 -5.36 1.08 21.47
C LEU A 118 -5.10 -0.42 21.63
N ASP A 119 -4.36 -0.83 22.66
CA ASP A 119 -4.12 -2.24 22.99
C ASP A 119 -5.43 -2.97 23.29
N GLY A 120 -6.33 -2.30 24.01
CA GLY A 120 -7.68 -2.80 24.27
C GLY A 120 -8.52 -2.94 23.00
N ALA A 121 -8.50 -1.93 22.12
CA ALA A 121 -9.22 -1.96 20.85
C ALA A 121 -8.69 -3.05 19.91
N GLU A 122 -7.37 -3.24 19.84
CA GLU A 122 -6.74 -4.30 19.08
C GLU A 122 -7.16 -5.68 19.61
N SER A 123 -7.11 -5.90 20.93
CA SER A 123 -7.53 -7.17 21.54
C SER A 123 -9.03 -7.46 21.34
N ALA A 124 -9.88 -6.43 21.39
CA ALA A 124 -11.32 -6.55 21.13
C ALA A 124 -11.60 -6.90 19.66
N LEU A 125 -10.85 -6.30 18.73
CA LEU A 125 -11.00 -6.56 17.30
C LEU A 125 -10.48 -7.95 16.93
N TRP A 126 -9.37 -8.40 17.53
CA TRP A 126 -8.86 -9.76 17.37
C TRP A 126 -9.79 -10.82 17.94
N SER A 127 -10.36 -10.60 19.14
CA SER A 127 -11.30 -11.56 19.74
C SER A 127 -12.64 -11.61 18.99
N ALA A 128 -13.15 -10.46 18.54
CA ALA A 128 -14.31 -10.41 17.64
C ALA A 128 -14.01 -11.12 16.30
N GLY A 129 -12.83 -10.90 15.72
CA GLY A 129 -12.39 -11.58 14.50
C GLY A 129 -12.27 -13.10 14.69
N ALA A 130 -11.66 -13.54 15.80
CA ALA A 130 -11.50 -14.96 16.12
C ALA A 130 -12.84 -15.66 16.35
N THR A 131 -13.79 -15.02 17.04
CA THR A 131 -15.13 -15.58 17.25
C THR A 131 -15.92 -15.66 15.95
N LEU A 132 -15.87 -14.63 15.10
CA LEU A 132 -16.45 -14.67 13.76
C LEU A 132 -15.81 -15.76 12.89
N TRP A 133 -14.48 -15.93 12.97
CA TRP A 133 -13.77 -16.97 12.25
C TRP A 133 -14.15 -18.38 12.71
N GLN A 134 -14.24 -18.59 14.04
CA GLN A 134 -14.69 -19.86 14.61
C GLN A 134 -16.15 -20.17 14.24
N GLN A 135 -17.02 -19.17 14.22
CA GLN A 135 -18.41 -19.34 13.76
C GLN A 135 -18.46 -19.64 12.26
N ALA A 136 -17.66 -18.96 11.43
CA ALA A 136 -17.55 -19.24 10.01
C ALA A 136 -17.06 -20.66 9.76
N LEU A 137 -16.04 -21.11 10.50
CA LEU A 137 -15.56 -22.49 10.46
C LEU A 137 -16.65 -23.49 10.88
N ALA A 138 -17.35 -23.23 11.99
CA ALA A 138 -18.44 -24.09 12.44
C ALA A 138 -19.54 -24.23 11.38
N VAL A 139 -19.95 -23.11 10.77
CA VAL A 139 -20.91 -23.08 9.67
C VAL A 139 -20.35 -23.82 8.44
N MET A 140 -19.09 -23.59 8.06
CA MET A 140 -18.46 -24.28 6.93
C MET A 140 -18.32 -25.79 7.15
N THR A 141 -18.07 -26.25 8.38
CA THR A 141 -17.97 -27.67 8.70
C THR A 141 -19.31 -28.37 8.87
N ALA A 142 -20.36 -27.63 9.26
CA ALA A 142 -21.71 -28.16 9.43
C ALA A 142 -22.49 -28.24 8.12
N THR A 143 -21.97 -27.69 7.02
CA THR A 143 -22.72 -27.52 5.78
C THR A 143 -22.41 -28.65 4.78
N SER A 144 -23.48 -29.28 4.29
CA SER A 144 -23.49 -30.49 3.44
C SER A 144 -22.85 -30.34 2.05
N TRP A 145 -22.39 -29.15 1.67
CA TRP A 145 -21.61 -28.94 0.45
C TRP A 145 -20.22 -29.57 0.54
N LEU A 146 -19.70 -29.86 1.75
CA LEU A 146 -18.41 -30.56 1.90
C LEU A 146 -18.46 -32.00 1.37
N GLU A 147 -19.58 -32.70 1.57
CA GLU A 147 -19.85 -34.01 0.94
C GLU A 147 -19.99 -33.87 -0.58
N SER A 148 -20.63 -32.80 -1.05
CA SER A 148 -20.74 -32.49 -2.50
C SER A 148 -19.37 -32.19 -3.13
N LEU A 149 -18.47 -31.54 -2.38
CA LEU A 149 -17.10 -31.25 -2.81
C LEU A 149 -16.20 -32.49 -2.83
N ARG A 150 -16.37 -33.42 -1.88
CA ARG A 150 -15.70 -34.72 -1.92
C ARG A 150 -16.14 -35.57 -3.13
N GLN A 151 -17.38 -35.45 -3.57
CA GLN A 151 -17.82 -36.05 -4.84
C GLN A 151 -17.24 -35.33 -6.08
N LEU A 152 -16.99 -34.01 -5.99
CA LEU A 152 -16.37 -33.22 -7.06
C LEU A 152 -14.85 -33.44 -7.17
N SER A 153 -14.15 -33.77 -6.07
CA SER A 153 -12.69 -33.98 -6.06
C SER A 153 -12.23 -35.25 -6.80
N GLY A 154 -13.15 -36.16 -7.12
CA GLY A 154 -12.86 -37.32 -7.98
C GLY A 154 -12.64 -36.98 -9.45
N ALA A 155 -12.91 -35.74 -9.89
CA ALA A 155 -12.75 -35.31 -11.29
C ALA A 155 -11.86 -34.04 -11.39
N PRO A 156 -10.60 -34.14 -11.84
CA PRO A 156 -9.64 -33.02 -11.84
C PRO A 156 -10.10 -31.80 -12.66
N VAL A 157 -10.93 -32.03 -13.68
CA VAL A 157 -11.49 -30.96 -14.54
C VAL A 157 -12.47 -30.07 -13.79
N ARG A 158 -13.21 -30.61 -12.82
CA ARG A 158 -14.23 -29.85 -12.07
C ARG A 158 -13.60 -28.95 -11.00
N LEU A 159 -12.47 -29.37 -10.44
CA LEU A 159 -11.68 -28.53 -9.52
C LEU A 159 -11.13 -27.27 -10.21
N ALA A 160 -10.66 -27.40 -11.45
CA ALA A 160 -10.21 -26.25 -12.23
C ALA A 160 -11.34 -25.24 -12.47
N ALA A 161 -12.56 -25.71 -12.77
CA ALA A 161 -13.72 -24.84 -12.98
C ALA A 161 -14.11 -24.06 -11.71
N VAL A 162 -14.10 -24.71 -10.54
CA VAL A 162 -14.41 -24.05 -9.27
C VAL A 162 -13.33 -23.02 -8.91
N ALA A 163 -12.05 -23.36 -9.10
CA ALA A 163 -10.96 -22.42 -8.87
C ALA A 163 -11.09 -21.17 -9.75
N ILE A 164 -11.44 -21.34 -11.04
CA ILE A 164 -11.67 -20.21 -11.96
C ILE A 164 -12.83 -19.33 -11.47
N VAL A 165 -13.92 -19.90 -10.97
CA VAL A 165 -15.06 -19.14 -10.45
C VAL A 165 -14.68 -18.34 -9.20
N VAL A 166 -13.94 -18.94 -8.26
CA VAL A 166 -13.50 -18.26 -7.03
C VAL A 166 -12.49 -17.16 -7.33
N ILE A 167 -11.52 -17.42 -8.21
CA ILE A 167 -10.54 -16.40 -8.64
C ILE A 167 -11.25 -15.27 -9.39
N GLY A 168 -12.23 -15.61 -10.25
CA GLY A 168 -13.03 -14.65 -10.98
C GLY A 168 -13.87 -13.75 -10.08
N SER A 169 -14.50 -14.31 -9.03
CA SER A 169 -15.29 -13.52 -8.08
C SER A 169 -14.42 -12.59 -7.23
N TYR A 170 -13.24 -13.06 -6.80
CA TYR A 170 -12.26 -12.23 -6.09
C TYR A 170 -11.75 -11.08 -6.96
N ALA A 171 -11.34 -11.38 -8.20
CA ALA A 171 -10.89 -10.36 -9.15
C ALA A 171 -11.99 -9.34 -9.47
N GLY A 172 -13.24 -9.81 -9.64
CA GLY A 172 -14.40 -8.94 -9.83
C GLY A 172 -14.66 -8.01 -8.64
N GLY A 173 -14.54 -8.51 -7.41
CA GLY A 173 -14.67 -7.71 -6.19
C GLY A 173 -13.60 -6.62 -6.08
N VAL A 174 -12.34 -6.95 -6.38
CA VAL A 174 -11.23 -5.98 -6.40
C VAL A 174 -11.44 -4.89 -7.44
N VAL A 175 -11.92 -5.25 -8.64
CA VAL A 175 -12.23 -4.28 -9.71
C VAL A 175 -13.40 -3.37 -9.33
N ALA A 176 -14.45 -3.91 -8.71
CA ALA A 176 -15.59 -3.13 -8.23
C ALA A 176 -15.18 -2.13 -7.14
N LEU A 177 -14.36 -2.56 -6.17
CA LEU A 177 -13.79 -1.68 -5.15
C LEU A 177 -12.94 -0.57 -5.76
N ARG A 178 -12.07 -0.91 -6.72
CA ARG A 178 -11.25 0.08 -7.42
C ARG A 178 -12.12 1.12 -8.12
N ARG A 179 -13.22 0.69 -8.76
CA ARG A 179 -14.15 1.59 -9.46
C ARG A 179 -14.91 2.51 -8.51
N LEU A 180 -15.21 2.08 -7.28
CA LEU A 180 -15.81 2.93 -6.25
C LEU A 180 -14.83 3.97 -5.71
N VAL A 181 -13.54 3.66 -5.68
CA VAL A 181 -12.48 4.56 -5.19
C VAL A 181 -12.04 5.58 -6.25
N THR A 182 -12.15 5.26 -7.54
CA THR A 182 -11.88 6.23 -8.62
C THR A 182 -13.16 6.98 -9.01
N PRO A 183 -13.28 8.30 -8.74
CA PRO A 183 -14.45 9.07 -9.16
C PRO A 183 -14.61 9.02 -10.68
N ALA A 184 -15.81 8.68 -11.15
CA ALA A 184 -16.16 8.67 -12.56
C ALA A 184 -16.09 10.10 -13.11
N ALA A 185 -15.30 10.32 -14.17
CA ALA A 185 -15.43 11.51 -15.00
C ALA A 185 -16.85 11.49 -15.60
N GLY A 186 -17.71 12.40 -15.14
CA GLY A 186 -19.10 12.47 -15.55
C GLY A 186 -19.24 12.83 -17.04
N PRO A 187 -20.28 12.32 -17.74
CA PRO A 187 -20.51 12.53 -19.18
C PRO A 187 -21.11 13.91 -19.53
N GLU A 188 -20.95 14.95 -18.72
CA GLU A 188 -21.60 16.25 -18.98
C GLU A 188 -20.90 17.13 -20.05
N ALA A 189 -19.83 16.67 -20.70
CA ALA A 189 -19.08 17.49 -21.66
C ALA A 189 -19.50 17.35 -23.15
N ASN A 190 -20.61 16.67 -23.46
CA ASN A 190 -21.04 16.44 -24.86
C ASN A 190 -22.41 17.07 -25.23
N ALA A 191 -22.83 18.14 -24.55
CA ALA A 191 -24.09 18.85 -24.87
C ALA A 191 -23.90 20.25 -25.49
N LEU A 192 -22.69 20.62 -25.93
CA LEU A 192 -22.44 21.90 -26.62
C LEU A 192 -21.54 21.71 -27.86
N LEU A 193 -22.04 21.00 -28.85
CA LEU A 193 -21.70 21.18 -30.26
C LEU A 193 -22.97 21.06 -31.11
#